data_AF-A0A8J5GCX2-F1
#
_entry.id   AF-A0A8J5GCX2-F1
#
_cell.length_a   1.000
_cell.length_b   1.000
_cell.length_c   1.000
_cell.angle_alpha   90.00
_cell.angle_beta   90.00
_cell.angle_gamma   90.00
#
_symmetry.space_group_name_H-M   'P 1'
#
loop_
_entity.id
_entity.type
_entity.pdbx_description
1 polymer ?
#
loop_
_entity_poly.entity_id
_entity_poly.type
_entity_poly.pdbx_seq_one_letter_code
_entity_poly.pdbx_strand_id
1 'polypeptide(L)'
;MRQMVHMEKYPNAKIISLGIGDTTEPIPLIIASAMSEYSHQLSTKEGYQGYGAEQGDKELRKAIAATIYKDMGIKHTEVFISDGAQCDISRIQLLFGSNATIAVQDPTFPAYVDSSIIIGQTGEFMRSSGKYGGIEYMKCGPENSFFPDFAGVPRTDIIFFCSPNNPTGHAASREQLEQLVEVASRNGSVIVYDSAYSAYVSDGSPTSIYEIPGAKEVAIEISSFSKLAGFTGIRLGWTVVPHELSFSNGFPIHKDFDRIVCTCFNGASNIAQRGGLACLSKEGSKAMRKVIQVYKENARVLAETFASMGLQVYGGSNSPYVWVHFPGRKSWQVFAEILEKTHIITVPGSGFGPGGEGFIRVSSFNSRECIREACHRLKNFL
;
A
#
# COMPACT_ATOMS: atom_id res chain seq x y z
N MET A 1 8.47 4.78 20.12
CA MET A 1 9.08 5.65 21.15
C MET A 1 8.06 6.58 21.82
N ARG A 2 7.39 7.52 21.12
CA ARG A 2 6.44 8.46 21.77
C ARG A 2 5.19 7.83 22.42
N GLN A 3 4.63 6.77 21.83
CA GLN A 3 3.54 6.01 22.46
C GLN A 3 3.95 5.42 23.81
N MET A 4 5.15 4.84 23.90
CA MET A 4 5.65 4.26 25.15
C MET A 4 5.81 5.34 26.23
N VAL A 5 6.44 6.47 25.88
CA VAL A 5 6.56 7.63 26.77
C VAL A 5 5.19 8.14 27.24
N HIS A 6 4.19 8.16 26.34
CA HIS A 6 2.82 8.54 26.70
C HIS A 6 2.17 7.55 27.66
N MET A 7 2.37 6.24 27.46
CA MET A 7 1.88 5.19 28.35
C MET A 7 2.55 5.23 29.72
N GLU A 8 3.83 5.57 29.80
CA GLU A 8 4.54 5.77 31.07
C GLU A 8 3.98 6.97 31.84
N LYS A 9 3.68 8.07 31.14
CA LYS A 9 3.10 9.28 31.73
C LYS A 9 1.63 9.10 32.13
N TYR A 10 0.87 8.32 31.36
CA TYR A 10 -0.56 8.07 31.57
C TYR A 10 -0.85 6.55 31.61
N PRO A 11 -0.45 5.83 32.67
CA PRO A 11 -0.55 4.37 32.72
C PRO A 11 -1.99 3.84 32.65
N ASN A 12 -2.96 4.68 33.04
CA ASN A 12 -4.39 4.34 33.01
C ASN A 12 -5.12 4.86 31.75
N ALA A 13 -4.41 5.51 30.81
CA ALA A 13 -5.03 6.03 29.61
C ALA A 13 -5.49 4.88 28.70
N LYS A 14 -6.77 4.93 28.30
CA LYS A 14 -7.31 4.05 27.26
C LYS A 14 -6.93 4.58 25.88
N ILE A 15 -5.73 4.20 25.43
CA ILE A 15 -5.21 4.63 24.13
C ILE A 15 -6.02 4.02 22.98
N ILE A 16 -6.38 4.85 22.01
CA ILE A 16 -6.98 4.39 20.74
C ILE A 16 -5.96 4.63 19.63
N SER A 17 -5.51 3.55 18.98
CA SER A 17 -4.57 3.65 17.87
C SER A 17 -5.32 3.81 16.55
N LEU A 18 -5.24 5.00 15.97
CA LEU A 18 -5.62 5.31 14.59
C LEU A 18 -4.38 5.70 13.77
N GLY A 19 -3.21 5.19 14.19
CA GLY A 19 -1.90 5.52 13.64
C GLY A 19 -1.50 4.60 12.50
N ILE A 20 -0.70 3.57 12.82
CA ILE A 20 -0.28 2.54 11.87
C ILE A 20 -1.52 1.89 11.26
N GLY A 21 -1.48 1.64 9.95
CA GLY A 21 -2.60 1.06 9.22
C GLY A 21 -2.76 -0.44 9.46
N ASP A 22 -2.66 -0.92 10.70
CA ASP A 22 -2.84 -2.34 11.04
C ASP A 22 -4.33 -2.68 11.17
N THR A 23 -4.76 -3.82 10.62
CA THR A 23 -6.17 -4.23 10.61
C THR A 23 -6.58 -4.84 11.96
N THR A 24 -7.82 -4.57 12.41
CA THR A 24 -8.28 -4.96 13.76
C THR A 24 -9.43 -5.96 13.78
N GLU A 25 -10.27 -5.97 12.75
CA GLU A 25 -11.34 -6.97 12.60
C GLU A 25 -10.74 -8.35 12.35
N PRO A 26 -11.30 -9.41 12.95
CA PRO A 26 -10.85 -10.77 12.74
C PRO A 26 -10.94 -11.20 11.28
N ILE A 27 -10.02 -12.09 10.89
CA ILE A 27 -10.06 -12.74 9.58
C ILE A 27 -11.31 -13.62 9.49
N PRO A 28 -12.06 -13.60 8.37
CA PRO A 28 -13.24 -14.42 8.22
C PRO A 28 -12.98 -15.92 8.44
N LEU A 29 -13.90 -16.58 9.14
CA LEU A 29 -13.76 -17.99 9.55
C LEU A 29 -13.42 -18.93 8.38
N ILE A 30 -14.05 -18.75 7.22
CA ILE A 30 -13.78 -19.59 6.03
C ILE A 30 -12.30 -19.55 5.59
N ILE A 31 -11.64 -18.41 5.76
CA ILE A 31 -10.23 -18.24 5.42
C ILE A 31 -9.36 -18.84 6.53
N ALA A 32 -9.70 -18.56 7.79
CA ALA A 32 -8.99 -19.11 8.94
C ALA A 32 -9.05 -20.65 8.98
N SER A 33 -10.22 -21.24 8.73
CA SER A 33 -10.42 -22.69 8.64
C SER A 33 -9.57 -23.30 7.53
N ALA A 34 -9.53 -22.69 6.34
CA ALA A 34 -8.71 -23.20 5.23
C ALA A 34 -7.21 -23.26 5.59
N MET A 35 -6.70 -22.27 6.33
CA MET A 35 -5.32 -22.29 6.83
C MET A 35 -5.12 -23.35 7.92
N SER A 36 -6.06 -23.46 8.87
CA SER A 36 -6.00 -24.45 9.95
C SER A 36 -6.03 -25.88 9.43
N GLU A 37 -6.94 -26.18 8.50
CA GLU A 37 -7.06 -27.50 7.87
C GLU A 37 -5.79 -27.88 7.13
N TYR A 38 -5.22 -26.96 6.36
CA TYR A 38 -3.96 -27.21 5.65
C TYR A 38 -2.79 -27.38 6.62
N SER A 39 -2.74 -26.62 7.71
CA SER A 39 -1.74 -26.83 8.76
C SER A 39 -1.81 -28.24 9.37
N HIS A 40 -3.01 -28.79 9.56
CA HIS A 40 -3.17 -30.18 10.03
C HIS A 40 -2.75 -31.19 8.96
N GLN A 41 -3.03 -30.94 7.69
CA GLN A 41 -2.61 -31.81 6.59
C GLN A 41 -1.09 -31.97 6.51
N LEU A 42 -0.33 -30.93 6.86
CA LEU A 42 1.13 -31.01 6.91
C LEU A 42 1.67 -32.02 7.96
N SER A 43 0.83 -32.54 8.86
CA SER A 43 1.21 -33.58 9.81
C SER A 43 0.96 -35.01 9.33
N THR A 44 0.45 -35.20 8.11
CA THR A 44 0.21 -36.53 7.51
C THR A 44 1.19 -36.81 6.38
N LYS A 45 1.42 -38.09 6.05
CA LYS A 45 2.33 -38.48 4.97
C LYS A 45 1.82 -38.01 3.60
N GLU A 46 0.50 -38.03 3.42
CA GLU A 46 -0.17 -37.69 2.16
C GLU A 46 -0.28 -36.17 1.96
N GLY A 47 -0.41 -35.40 3.05
CA GLY A 47 -0.62 -33.96 3.02
C GLY A 47 0.66 -33.13 3.15
N TYR A 48 1.75 -33.71 3.64
CA TYR A 48 3.01 -33.00 3.80
C TYR A 48 3.61 -32.58 2.45
N GLN A 49 3.99 -31.31 2.36
CA GLN A 49 4.74 -30.73 1.25
C GLN A 49 5.87 -29.87 1.82
N GLY A 50 7.09 -30.08 1.31
CA GLY A 50 8.27 -29.29 1.66
C GLY A 50 8.32 -27.96 0.91
N TYR A 51 9.45 -27.63 0.29
CA TYR A 51 9.54 -26.46 -0.57
C TYR A 51 8.53 -26.53 -1.73
N GLY A 52 7.84 -25.42 -1.95
CA GLY A 52 7.07 -25.18 -3.16
C GLY A 52 7.91 -24.43 -4.21
N ALA A 53 7.29 -24.09 -5.34
CA ALA A 53 7.91 -23.17 -6.29
C ALA A 53 8.08 -21.79 -5.65
N GLU A 54 9.24 -21.16 -5.84
CA GLU A 54 9.61 -19.86 -5.28
C GLU A 54 8.70 -18.74 -5.80
N GLN A 55 8.25 -18.85 -7.06
CA GLN A 55 7.23 -17.99 -7.67
C GLN A 55 5.85 -18.14 -6.98
N GLY A 56 5.62 -19.22 -6.23
CA GLY A 56 4.38 -19.51 -5.52
C GLY A 56 3.48 -20.54 -6.20
N ASP A 57 2.50 -21.00 -5.43
CA ASP A 57 1.52 -22.01 -5.81
C ASP A 57 0.79 -21.61 -7.11
N LYS A 58 0.73 -22.57 -8.04
CA LYS A 58 0.19 -22.33 -9.37
C LYS A 58 -1.31 -22.01 -9.32
N GLU A 59 -2.06 -22.65 -8.43
CA GLU A 59 -3.50 -22.42 -8.32
C GLU A 59 -3.79 -21.05 -7.71
N LEU A 60 -3.00 -20.61 -6.73
CA LEU A 60 -3.08 -19.24 -6.22
C LEU A 60 -2.76 -18.20 -7.31
N ARG A 61 -1.70 -18.39 -8.10
CA ARG A 61 -1.36 -17.47 -9.20
C ARG A 61 -2.45 -17.39 -10.26
N LYS A 62 -3.05 -18.53 -10.62
CA LYS A 62 -4.22 -18.56 -11.51
C LYS A 62 -5.42 -17.85 -10.90
N ALA A 63 -5.70 -18.05 -9.62
CA ALA A 63 -6.80 -17.40 -8.94
C ALA A 63 -6.63 -15.88 -8.92
N ILE A 64 -5.41 -15.38 -8.65
CA ILE A 64 -5.10 -13.94 -8.71
C ILE A 64 -5.33 -13.40 -10.13
N ALA A 65 -4.76 -14.03 -11.16
CA ALA A 65 -4.94 -13.61 -12.55
C ALA A 65 -6.41 -13.60 -12.96
N ALA A 66 -7.19 -14.63 -12.58
CA ALA A 66 -8.59 -14.77 -12.97
C ALA A 66 -9.55 -13.87 -12.18
N THR A 67 -9.21 -13.52 -10.94
CA THR A 67 -10.11 -12.75 -10.04
C THR A 67 -9.79 -11.28 -10.03
N ILE A 68 -8.50 -10.93 -9.91
CA ILE A 68 -8.05 -9.55 -9.72
C ILE A 68 -7.76 -8.91 -11.09
N TYR A 69 -7.07 -9.62 -11.97
CA TYR A 69 -6.67 -9.13 -13.30
C TYR A 69 -7.58 -9.62 -14.42
N LYS A 70 -8.86 -9.87 -14.07
CA LYS A 70 -9.85 -10.38 -15.01
C LYS A 70 -9.96 -9.43 -16.20
N ASP A 71 -9.91 -9.98 -17.41
CA ASP A 71 -10.03 -9.24 -18.68
C ASP A 71 -8.87 -8.25 -18.98
N MET A 72 -7.80 -8.24 -18.15
CA MET A 72 -6.62 -7.38 -18.33
C MET A 72 -5.46 -8.10 -19.06
N GLY A 73 -5.64 -9.37 -19.43
CA GLY A 73 -4.65 -10.16 -20.18
C GLY A 73 -3.44 -10.64 -19.37
N ILE A 74 -3.43 -10.47 -18.04
CA ILE A 74 -2.36 -10.97 -17.17
C ILE A 74 -2.43 -12.49 -17.05
N LYS A 75 -1.28 -13.13 -17.28
CA LYS A 75 -1.11 -14.58 -17.20
C LYS A 75 -0.64 -14.97 -15.81
N HIS A 76 -1.05 -16.13 -15.33
CA HIS A 76 -0.55 -16.69 -14.06
C HIS A 76 0.99 -16.86 -14.00
N THR A 77 1.68 -16.89 -15.13
CA THR A 77 3.16 -16.93 -15.21
C THR A 77 3.82 -15.57 -14.99
N GLU A 78 3.06 -14.48 -15.01
CA GLU A 78 3.51 -13.11 -14.74
C GLU A 78 3.32 -12.74 -13.26
N VAL A 79 2.60 -13.56 -12.50
CA VAL A 79 2.32 -13.36 -11.08
C VAL A 79 3.37 -14.06 -10.23
N PHE A 80 3.98 -13.35 -9.29
CA PHE A 80 4.93 -13.85 -8.29
C PHE A 80 4.32 -13.67 -6.91
N ILE A 81 4.11 -14.76 -6.16
CA ILE A 81 3.59 -14.71 -4.80
C ILE A 81 4.70 -14.38 -3.82
N SER A 82 4.42 -13.49 -2.88
CA SER A 82 5.40 -13.02 -1.90
C SER A 82 4.88 -13.08 -0.48
N ASP A 83 5.78 -12.88 0.47
CA ASP A 83 5.51 -12.63 1.89
C ASP A 83 5.05 -11.18 2.18
N GLY A 84 4.70 -10.43 1.14
CA GLY A 84 4.06 -9.11 1.22
C GLY A 84 4.75 -8.02 0.42
N ALA A 85 4.00 -6.98 0.10
CA ALA A 85 4.43 -5.86 -0.74
C ALA A 85 5.73 -5.19 -0.28
N GLN A 86 5.93 -5.01 1.05
CA GLN A 86 7.16 -4.39 1.56
C GLN A 86 8.42 -5.19 1.23
N CYS A 87 8.34 -6.53 1.26
CA CYS A 87 9.46 -7.38 0.88
C CYS A 87 9.71 -7.33 -0.64
N ASP A 88 8.65 -7.25 -1.45
CA ASP A 88 8.74 -7.12 -2.90
C ASP A 88 9.28 -5.76 -3.34
N ILE A 89 8.94 -4.66 -2.66
CA ILE A 89 9.56 -3.35 -2.91
C ILE A 89 11.08 -3.48 -2.81
N SER A 90 11.60 -4.09 -1.74
CA SER A 90 13.05 -4.30 -1.58
C SER A 90 13.64 -5.23 -2.64
N ARG A 91 12.93 -6.30 -3.05
CA ARG A 91 13.38 -7.20 -4.13
C ARG A 91 13.41 -6.50 -5.49
N ILE A 92 12.45 -5.63 -5.77
CA ILE A 92 12.41 -4.81 -6.98
C ILE A 92 13.55 -3.79 -6.97
N GLN A 93 13.88 -3.20 -5.83
CA GLN A 93 15.04 -2.33 -5.72
C GLN A 93 16.34 -3.10 -5.95
N LEU A 94 16.44 -4.35 -5.46
CA LEU A 94 17.59 -5.22 -5.75
C LEU A 94 17.70 -5.57 -7.24
N LEU A 95 16.56 -5.78 -7.92
CA LEU A 95 16.49 -6.00 -9.37
C LEU A 95 17.07 -4.81 -10.15
N PHE A 96 16.69 -3.57 -9.79
CA PHE A 96 17.16 -2.38 -10.51
C PHE A 96 18.56 -1.91 -10.08
N GLY A 97 18.98 -2.24 -8.86
CA GLY A 97 20.29 -1.89 -8.32
C GLY A 97 20.47 -0.40 -8.03
N SER A 98 21.71 -0.02 -7.70
CA SER A 98 22.06 1.31 -7.19
C SER A 98 22.06 2.42 -8.25
N ASN A 99 22.14 2.09 -9.53
CA ASN A 99 22.37 3.06 -10.60
C ASN A 99 21.09 3.68 -11.18
N ALA A 100 19.91 3.14 -10.83
CA ALA A 100 18.64 3.63 -11.32
C ALA A 100 18.20 4.90 -10.56
N THR A 101 17.68 5.87 -11.30
CA THR A 101 17.05 7.07 -10.73
C THR A 101 15.57 6.83 -10.47
N ILE A 102 15.02 7.43 -9.40
CA ILE A 102 13.64 7.18 -8.97
C ILE A 102 12.82 8.45 -8.82
N ALA A 103 11.54 8.34 -9.18
CA ALA A 103 10.51 9.32 -8.86
C ALA A 103 9.48 8.71 -7.89
N VAL A 104 9.00 9.51 -6.94
CA VAL A 104 7.97 9.13 -5.97
C VAL A 104 6.91 10.22 -5.88
N GLN A 105 5.66 9.86 -5.59
CA GLN A 105 4.68 10.85 -5.15
C GLN A 105 5.16 11.58 -3.88
N ASP A 106 4.75 12.83 -3.68
CA ASP A 106 5.05 13.61 -2.48
C ASP A 106 3.76 14.28 -1.98
N PRO A 107 3.10 13.74 -0.94
CA PRO A 107 3.58 12.68 -0.03
C PRO A 107 3.39 11.24 -0.55
N THR A 108 4.14 10.30 0.04
CA THR A 108 4.05 8.86 -0.29
C THR A 108 4.41 7.95 0.88
N PHE A 109 4.18 6.65 0.71
CA PHE A 109 4.61 5.63 1.66
C PHE A 109 6.15 5.59 1.76
N PRO A 110 6.74 5.68 2.98
CA PRO A 110 8.19 5.85 3.13
C PRO A 110 9.04 4.71 2.57
N ALA A 111 8.52 3.49 2.45
CA ALA A 111 9.32 2.34 2.04
C ALA A 111 9.92 2.49 0.63
N TYR A 112 9.28 3.23 -0.29
CA TYR A 112 9.85 3.47 -1.61
C TYR A 112 11.14 4.31 -1.50
N VAL A 113 11.10 5.39 -0.72
CA VAL A 113 12.24 6.27 -0.47
C VAL A 113 13.31 5.55 0.35
N ASP A 114 12.93 4.92 1.46
CA ASP A 114 13.87 4.25 2.37
C ASP A 114 14.62 3.10 1.70
N SER A 115 13.93 2.32 0.85
CA SER A 115 14.58 1.24 0.10
C SER A 115 15.51 1.75 -0.99
N SER A 116 15.21 2.88 -1.64
CA SER A 116 16.10 3.55 -2.59
C SER A 116 17.38 4.06 -1.92
N ILE A 117 17.26 4.60 -0.70
CA ILE A 117 18.44 5.03 0.08
C ILE A 117 19.32 3.83 0.41
N ILE A 118 18.71 2.74 0.91
CA ILE A 118 19.44 1.53 1.34
C ILE A 118 20.19 0.88 0.17
N ILE A 119 19.60 0.84 -1.02
CA ILE A 119 20.23 0.24 -2.19
C ILE A 119 21.25 1.17 -2.89
N GLY A 120 21.35 2.44 -2.45
CA GLY A 120 22.36 3.38 -2.93
C GLY A 120 21.96 4.22 -4.15
N GLN A 121 20.66 4.41 -4.40
CA GLN A 121 20.15 5.23 -5.52
C GLN A 121 20.13 6.75 -5.20
N THR A 122 20.46 7.15 -3.97
CA THR A 122 20.23 8.51 -3.48
C THR A 122 21.51 9.17 -2.98
N GLY A 123 21.54 10.50 -3.05
CA GLY A 123 22.50 11.31 -2.32
C GLY A 123 22.09 11.54 -0.86
N GLU A 124 22.78 12.48 -0.21
CA GLU A 124 22.55 12.89 1.18
C GLU A 124 21.17 13.52 1.41
N PHE A 125 20.72 13.49 2.66
CA PHE A 125 19.50 14.16 3.09
C PHE A 125 19.70 15.69 3.18
N MET A 126 18.94 16.44 2.38
CA MET A 126 18.97 17.89 2.36
C MET A 126 17.98 18.45 3.40
N ARG A 127 18.51 18.86 4.56
CA ARG A 127 17.69 19.38 5.68
C ARG A 127 16.82 20.60 5.32
N SER A 128 17.24 21.43 4.36
CA SER A 128 16.50 22.63 3.95
C SER A 128 15.20 22.31 3.21
N SER A 129 15.18 21.23 2.43
CA SER A 129 14.02 20.80 1.64
C SER A 129 13.28 19.60 2.23
N GLY A 130 13.90 18.88 3.16
CA GLY A 130 13.36 17.63 3.70
C GLY A 130 13.37 16.47 2.69
N LYS A 131 14.27 16.54 1.68
CA LYS A 131 14.36 15.60 0.56
C LYS A 131 15.73 14.95 0.51
N TYR A 132 15.81 13.71 0.04
CA TYR A 132 17.08 13.09 -0.34
C TYR A 132 17.50 13.54 -1.75
N GLY A 133 18.79 13.75 -1.97
CA GLY A 133 19.31 14.04 -3.31
C GLY A 133 19.09 12.86 -4.26
N GLY A 134 18.88 13.13 -5.55
CA GLY A 134 18.72 12.09 -6.58
C GLY A 134 17.34 11.42 -6.66
N ILE A 135 16.41 11.77 -5.75
CA ILE A 135 15.00 11.38 -5.86
C ILE A 135 14.20 12.54 -6.44
N GLU A 136 13.38 12.25 -7.44
CA GLU A 136 12.37 13.18 -7.93
C GLU A 136 11.08 13.05 -7.09
N TYR A 137 10.65 14.15 -6.46
CA TYR A 137 9.49 14.17 -5.57
C TYR A 137 8.32 14.86 -6.28
N MET A 138 7.44 14.05 -6.85
CA MET A 138 6.29 14.45 -7.63
C MET A 138 5.18 14.98 -6.71
N LYS A 139 5.03 16.31 -6.63
CA LYS A 139 4.10 16.96 -5.71
C LYS A 139 2.65 16.53 -5.97
N CYS A 140 1.97 16.05 -4.93
CA CYS A 140 0.57 15.66 -4.95
C CYS A 140 -0.18 16.32 -3.78
N GLY A 141 -1.05 17.28 -4.06
CA GLY A 141 -1.79 18.03 -3.06
C GLY A 141 -3.18 18.48 -3.53
N PRO A 142 -3.95 19.15 -2.67
CA PRO A 142 -5.27 19.65 -3.02
C PRO A 142 -5.28 20.55 -4.27
N GLU A 143 -4.19 21.30 -4.49
CA GLU A 143 -4.05 22.25 -5.61
C GLU A 143 -3.92 21.59 -6.99
N ASN A 144 -3.56 20.31 -7.05
CA ASN A 144 -3.43 19.54 -8.29
C ASN A 144 -4.21 18.22 -8.24
N SER A 145 -5.25 18.16 -7.41
CA SER A 145 -6.10 16.97 -7.25
C SER A 145 -5.29 15.71 -6.94
N PHE A 146 -4.24 15.85 -6.12
CA PHE A 146 -3.34 14.78 -5.68
C PHE A 146 -2.69 13.99 -6.82
N PHE A 147 -2.49 14.63 -7.97
CA PHE A 147 -1.85 14.04 -9.13
C PHE A 147 -0.78 15.00 -9.68
N PRO A 148 0.43 14.51 -10.00
CA PRO A 148 1.53 15.39 -10.34
C PRO A 148 1.36 15.98 -11.74
N ASP A 149 1.83 17.22 -11.90
CA ASP A 149 2.01 17.82 -13.22
C ASP A 149 3.33 17.34 -13.82
N PHE A 150 3.26 16.40 -14.76
CA PHE A 150 4.44 15.83 -15.41
C PHE A 150 5.18 16.78 -16.34
N ALA A 151 4.62 17.94 -16.71
CA ALA A 151 5.32 18.89 -17.58
C ALA A 151 6.62 19.42 -16.94
N GLY A 152 6.68 19.47 -15.61
CA GLY A 152 7.84 19.91 -14.84
C GLY A 152 8.63 18.79 -14.17
N VAL A 153 8.26 17.51 -14.35
CA VAL A 153 8.92 16.37 -13.70
C VAL A 153 10.06 15.85 -14.59
N PRO A 154 11.33 15.93 -14.14
CA PRO A 154 12.45 15.33 -14.84
C PRO A 154 12.27 13.83 -15.05
N ARG A 155 12.83 13.31 -16.15
CA ARG A 155 12.82 11.86 -16.43
C ARG A 155 13.63 11.09 -15.38
N THR A 156 13.05 10.01 -14.87
CA THR A 156 13.71 9.01 -14.01
C THR A 156 13.61 7.61 -14.62
N ASP A 157 14.41 6.65 -14.16
CA ASP A 157 14.33 5.25 -14.61
C ASP A 157 13.09 4.55 -14.06
N ILE A 158 12.74 4.85 -12.80
CA ILE A 158 11.63 4.21 -12.08
C ILE A 158 10.67 5.29 -11.58
N ILE A 159 9.37 5.00 -11.65
CA ILE A 159 8.30 5.82 -11.06
C ILE A 159 7.53 4.96 -10.08
N PHE A 160 7.71 5.18 -8.77
CA PHE A 160 6.85 4.58 -7.75
C PHE A 160 5.54 5.37 -7.67
N PHE A 161 4.42 4.70 -7.92
CA PHE A 161 3.11 5.32 -7.92
C PHE A 161 2.11 4.45 -7.16
N CYS A 162 1.52 4.98 -6.09
CA CYS A 162 0.55 4.26 -5.27
C CYS A 162 -0.86 4.80 -5.55
N SER A 163 -1.81 3.91 -5.82
CA SER A 163 -3.21 4.27 -6.03
C SER A 163 -4.13 3.12 -5.61
N PRO A 164 -5.02 3.32 -4.60
CA PRO A 164 -5.16 4.51 -3.77
C PRO A 164 -3.91 4.86 -2.96
N ASN A 165 -3.48 6.11 -3.02
CA ASN A 165 -2.24 6.60 -2.42
C ASN A 165 -2.30 6.58 -0.89
N ASN A 166 -1.27 6.04 -0.26
CA ASN A 166 -0.98 6.24 1.17
C ASN A 166 0.07 7.36 1.29
N PRO A 167 -0.25 8.53 1.88
CA PRO A 167 -1.30 8.74 2.88
C PRO A 167 -2.59 9.44 2.42
N THR A 168 -2.63 9.99 1.21
CA THR A 168 -3.69 10.96 0.81
C THR A 168 -5.07 10.35 0.64
N GLY A 169 -5.13 9.05 0.35
CA GLY A 169 -6.34 8.31 0.03
C GLY A 169 -6.88 8.55 -1.38
N HIS A 170 -6.15 9.32 -2.20
CA HIS A 170 -6.52 9.60 -3.58
C HIS A 170 -6.36 8.35 -4.45
N ALA A 171 -7.41 8.01 -5.21
CA ALA A 171 -7.34 7.00 -6.27
C ALA A 171 -7.23 7.73 -7.60
N ALA A 172 -6.20 7.43 -8.38
CA ALA A 172 -6.00 8.07 -9.67
C ALA A 172 -7.11 7.67 -10.64
N SER A 173 -7.67 8.65 -11.37
CA SER A 173 -8.67 8.39 -12.39
C SER A 173 -8.07 7.64 -13.58
N ARG A 174 -8.94 7.15 -14.48
CA ARG A 174 -8.49 6.50 -15.71
C ARG A 174 -7.63 7.44 -16.56
N GLU A 175 -8.05 8.68 -16.73
CA GLU A 175 -7.35 9.70 -17.51
C GLU A 175 -5.98 10.03 -16.89
N GLN A 176 -5.92 10.09 -15.57
CA GLN A 176 -4.66 10.27 -14.82
C GLN A 176 -3.70 9.09 -15.06
N LEU A 177 -4.19 7.85 -15.01
CA LEU A 177 -3.35 6.69 -15.26
C LEU A 177 -2.94 6.55 -16.73
N GLU A 178 -3.80 6.94 -17.68
CA GLU A 178 -3.45 7.05 -19.10
C GLU A 178 -2.29 8.04 -19.29
N GLN A 179 -2.35 9.21 -18.65
CA GLN A 179 -1.26 10.18 -18.67
C GLN A 179 0.03 9.62 -18.05
N LEU A 180 -0.05 8.92 -16.92
CA LEU A 180 1.11 8.28 -16.29
C LEU A 180 1.77 7.24 -17.21
N VAL A 181 0.97 6.39 -17.85
CA VAL A 181 1.47 5.37 -18.79
C VAL A 181 2.09 6.01 -20.03
N GLU A 182 1.48 7.06 -20.58
CA GLU A 182 2.04 7.83 -21.69
C GLU A 182 3.41 8.43 -21.33
N VAL A 183 3.50 9.07 -20.15
CA VAL A 183 4.75 9.67 -19.67
C VAL A 183 5.83 8.62 -19.48
N ALA A 184 5.51 7.48 -18.87
CA ALA A 184 6.46 6.39 -18.66
C ALA A 184 6.96 5.82 -20.00
N SER A 185 6.05 5.59 -20.95
CA SER A 185 6.38 5.12 -22.30
C SER A 185 7.31 6.10 -23.02
N ARG A 186 6.95 7.40 -23.04
CA ARG A 186 7.77 8.46 -23.66
C ARG A 186 9.17 8.56 -23.04
N ASN A 187 9.28 8.35 -21.73
CA ASN A 187 10.52 8.51 -20.98
C ASN A 187 11.38 7.25 -20.95
N GLY A 188 10.85 6.10 -21.40
CA GLY A 188 11.46 4.79 -21.15
C GLY A 188 11.65 4.52 -19.66
N SER A 189 10.64 4.87 -18.85
CA SER A 189 10.61 4.65 -17.41
C SER A 189 9.79 3.40 -17.08
N VAL A 190 10.13 2.71 -15.98
CA VAL A 190 9.29 1.65 -15.43
C VAL A 190 8.46 2.18 -14.27
N ILE A 191 7.15 2.04 -14.36
CA ILE A 191 6.22 2.30 -13.26
C ILE A 191 6.26 1.11 -12.31
N VAL A 192 6.48 1.36 -11.02
CA VAL A 192 6.19 0.40 -9.96
C VAL A 192 4.90 0.86 -9.29
N TYR A 193 3.79 0.25 -9.72
CA TYR A 193 2.44 0.59 -9.30
C TYR A 193 2.05 -0.19 -8.05
N ASP A 194 1.75 0.51 -6.95
CA ASP A 194 1.28 -0.12 -5.71
C ASP A 194 -0.25 -0.04 -5.62
N SER A 195 -0.90 -1.19 -5.76
CA SER A 195 -2.35 -1.36 -5.71
C SER A 195 -2.84 -1.96 -4.39
N ALA A 196 -2.06 -1.92 -3.30
CA ALA A 196 -2.40 -2.57 -2.04
C ALA A 196 -3.75 -2.15 -1.43
N TYR A 197 -4.25 -0.94 -1.77
CA TYR A 197 -5.53 -0.42 -1.30
C TYR A 197 -6.65 -0.48 -2.35
N SER A 198 -6.44 -1.10 -3.50
CA SER A 198 -7.42 -1.09 -4.62
C SER A 198 -8.80 -1.62 -4.25
N ALA A 199 -8.88 -2.57 -3.31
CA ALA A 199 -10.14 -3.11 -2.80
C ALA A 199 -11.04 -2.09 -2.07
N TYR A 200 -10.50 -0.91 -1.72
CA TYR A 200 -11.24 0.16 -1.06
C TYR A 200 -11.84 1.17 -2.03
N VAL A 201 -11.46 1.17 -3.31
CA VAL A 201 -11.99 2.06 -4.35
C VAL A 201 -13.52 1.97 -4.41
N SER A 202 -14.19 3.12 -4.55
CA SER A 202 -15.66 3.26 -4.57
C SER A 202 -16.18 3.98 -5.81
N ASP A 203 -15.36 4.81 -6.44
CA ASP A 203 -15.78 5.78 -7.45
C ASP A 203 -15.63 5.29 -8.90
N GLY A 204 -15.22 4.03 -9.09
CA GLY A 204 -15.01 3.44 -10.40
C GLY A 204 -13.63 3.75 -11.01
N SER A 205 -12.73 4.40 -10.27
CA SER A 205 -11.33 4.53 -10.67
C SER A 205 -10.69 3.16 -10.90
N PRO A 206 -9.70 3.04 -11.81
CA PRO A 206 -9.03 1.77 -12.05
C PRO A 206 -8.40 1.19 -10.78
N THR A 207 -8.56 -0.12 -10.62
CA THR A 207 -8.04 -0.90 -9.49
C THR A 207 -6.71 -1.58 -9.80
N SER A 208 -6.33 -1.60 -11.08
CA SER A 208 -5.02 -2.04 -11.58
C SER A 208 -4.53 -1.10 -12.67
N ILE A 209 -3.21 -0.92 -12.77
CA ILE A 209 -2.59 -0.16 -13.87
C ILE A 209 -2.81 -0.87 -15.22
N TYR A 210 -3.02 -2.19 -15.24
CA TYR A 210 -3.22 -2.97 -16.46
C TYR A 210 -4.61 -2.83 -17.07
N GLU A 211 -5.50 -2.05 -16.45
CA GLU A 211 -6.70 -1.56 -17.10
C GLU A 211 -6.41 -0.49 -18.17
N ILE A 212 -5.18 0.04 -18.20
CA ILE A 212 -4.74 1.05 -19.16
C ILE A 212 -3.98 0.38 -20.31
N PRO A 213 -4.38 0.60 -21.58
CA PRO A 213 -3.65 0.09 -22.73
C PRO A 213 -2.18 0.53 -22.72
N GLY A 214 -1.26 -0.37 -23.09
CA GLY A 214 0.18 -0.12 -23.10
C GLY A 214 0.87 -0.24 -21.74
N ALA A 215 0.13 -0.32 -20.63
CA ALA A 215 0.73 -0.43 -19.29
C ALA A 215 1.64 -1.66 -19.11
N LYS A 216 1.38 -2.77 -19.80
CA LYS A 216 2.20 -3.98 -19.72
C LYS A 216 3.63 -3.81 -20.25
N GLU A 217 3.88 -2.79 -21.07
CA GLU A 217 5.20 -2.49 -21.61
C GLU A 217 6.04 -1.61 -20.67
N VAL A 218 5.41 -1.00 -19.65
CA VAL A 218 6.04 0.00 -18.80
C VAL A 218 5.79 -0.18 -17.30
N ALA A 219 4.97 -1.13 -16.87
CA ALA A 219 4.58 -1.24 -15.47
C ALA A 219 4.84 -2.62 -14.84
N ILE A 220 5.28 -2.59 -13.60
CA ILE A 220 5.21 -3.66 -12.60
C ILE A 220 4.11 -3.27 -11.61
N GLU A 221 3.27 -4.22 -11.20
CA GLU A 221 2.26 -3.96 -10.16
C GLU A 221 2.55 -4.79 -8.92
N ILE A 222 2.56 -4.16 -7.75
CA ILE A 222 2.70 -4.80 -6.44
C ILE A 222 1.38 -4.67 -5.70
N SER A 223 0.97 -5.72 -5.00
CA SER A 223 -0.18 -5.67 -4.11
C SER A 223 -0.05 -6.57 -2.89
N SER A 224 -1.05 -6.55 -2.01
CA SER A 224 -0.99 -7.23 -0.73
C SER A 224 -2.34 -7.74 -0.22
N PHE A 225 -2.34 -8.96 0.32
CA PHE A 225 -3.47 -9.47 1.10
C PHE A 225 -3.59 -8.79 2.47
N SER A 226 -2.57 -8.05 2.93
CA SER A 226 -2.59 -7.41 4.25
C SER A 226 -3.73 -6.42 4.41
N LYS A 227 -4.06 -5.64 3.36
CA LYS A 227 -5.15 -4.65 3.41
C LYS A 227 -6.45 -5.16 2.80
N LEU A 228 -6.35 -6.11 1.87
CA LEU A 228 -7.48 -6.81 1.26
C LEU A 228 -8.20 -7.76 2.24
N ALA A 229 -7.43 -8.53 3.02
CA ALA A 229 -7.93 -9.68 3.79
C ALA A 229 -7.57 -9.65 5.29
N GLY A 230 -6.88 -8.61 5.76
CA GLY A 230 -6.37 -8.55 7.15
C GLY A 230 -5.12 -9.40 7.40
N PHE A 231 -4.37 -9.75 6.36
CA PHE A 231 -3.16 -10.58 6.48
C PHE A 231 -1.92 -9.77 6.91
N THR A 232 -2.08 -8.76 7.76
CA THR A 232 -0.96 -7.93 8.22
C THR A 232 0.07 -8.76 8.99
N GLY A 233 -0.39 -9.69 9.84
CA GLY A 233 0.45 -10.66 10.55
C GLY A 233 0.71 -11.99 9.82
N ILE A 234 -0.15 -12.38 8.87
CA ILE A 234 -0.01 -13.65 8.12
C ILE A 234 1.04 -13.56 7.02
N ARG A 235 1.25 -12.37 6.45
CA ARG A 235 2.28 -12.06 5.45
C ARG A 235 2.03 -12.75 4.11
N LEU A 236 1.29 -12.08 3.22
CA LEU A 236 1.10 -12.53 1.84
C LEU A 236 0.88 -11.33 0.90
N GLY A 237 1.50 -11.37 -0.26
CA GLY A 237 1.32 -10.40 -1.34
C GLY A 237 1.62 -11.03 -2.69
N TRP A 238 1.65 -10.19 -3.71
CA TRP A 238 2.10 -10.61 -5.02
C TRP A 238 2.64 -9.41 -5.81
N THR A 239 3.46 -9.73 -6.81
CA THR A 239 3.94 -8.81 -7.82
C THR A 239 3.59 -9.36 -9.20
N VAL A 240 3.12 -8.51 -10.10
CA VAL A 240 2.93 -8.83 -11.52
C VAL A 240 4.04 -8.17 -12.32
N VAL A 241 4.84 -8.99 -13.01
CA VAL A 241 5.86 -8.53 -13.96
C VAL A 241 5.47 -9.05 -15.35
N PRO A 242 4.96 -8.20 -16.26
CA PRO A 242 4.50 -8.64 -17.57
C PRO A 242 5.65 -9.18 -18.43
N HIS A 243 5.35 -10.14 -19.31
CA HIS A 243 6.35 -10.62 -20.30
C HIS A 243 6.71 -9.58 -21.35
N GLU A 244 5.86 -8.56 -21.52
CA GLU A 244 6.04 -7.44 -22.47
C GLU A 244 7.01 -6.37 -21.94
N LEU A 245 7.35 -6.41 -20.64
CA LEU A 245 8.23 -5.44 -20.00
C LEU A 245 9.71 -5.85 -20.15
N SER A 246 10.50 -4.98 -20.77
CA SER A 246 11.91 -5.23 -21.07
C SER A 246 12.81 -4.05 -20.71
N PHE A 247 14.06 -4.33 -20.40
CA PHE A 247 15.11 -3.32 -20.31
C PHE A 247 15.43 -2.71 -21.68
N SER A 248 16.23 -1.64 -21.70
CA SER A 248 16.65 -0.94 -22.93
C SER A 248 17.38 -1.81 -23.95
N ASN A 249 18.01 -2.92 -23.51
CA ASN A 249 18.65 -3.91 -24.38
C ASN A 249 17.69 -5.00 -24.90
N GLY A 250 16.39 -4.89 -24.60
CA GLY A 250 15.36 -5.86 -24.97
C GLY A 250 15.30 -7.11 -24.07
N PHE A 251 16.11 -7.19 -23.01
CA PHE A 251 16.05 -8.32 -22.09
C PHE A 251 14.79 -8.23 -21.20
N PRO A 252 13.99 -9.30 -21.07
CA PRO A 252 12.75 -9.25 -20.28
C PRO A 252 13.03 -9.06 -18.79
N ILE A 253 12.43 -8.04 -18.19
CA ILE A 253 12.54 -7.77 -16.74
C ILE A 253 12.00 -8.94 -15.92
N HIS A 254 10.98 -9.64 -16.44
CA HIS A 254 10.42 -10.87 -15.85
C HIS A 254 11.50 -11.90 -15.49
N LYS A 255 12.49 -12.11 -16.36
CA LYS A 255 13.54 -13.12 -16.15
C LYS A 255 14.49 -12.75 -15.01
N ASP A 256 14.87 -11.49 -14.91
CA ASP A 256 15.74 -11.05 -13.82
C ASP A 256 14.98 -11.00 -12.49
N PHE A 257 13.68 -10.63 -12.51
CA PHE A 257 12.87 -10.71 -11.29
C PHE A 257 12.69 -12.16 -10.81
N ASP A 258 12.44 -13.11 -11.73
CA ASP A 258 12.40 -14.54 -11.41
C ASP A 258 13.73 -15.02 -10.81
N ARG A 259 14.86 -14.57 -11.36
CA ARG A 259 16.19 -14.88 -10.82
C ARG A 259 16.38 -14.30 -9.42
N ILE A 260 15.96 -13.06 -9.16
CA ILE A 260 16.01 -12.44 -7.83
C ILE A 260 15.17 -13.25 -6.84
N VAL A 261 13.93 -13.60 -7.21
CA VAL A 261 13.04 -14.42 -6.37
C VAL A 261 13.70 -15.75 -6.06
N CYS A 262 14.18 -16.50 -7.05
CA CYS A 262 14.82 -17.81 -6.84
C CYS A 262 16.18 -17.74 -6.11
N THR A 263 16.78 -16.56 -5.95
CA THR A 263 18.05 -16.39 -5.21
C THR A 263 17.84 -15.97 -3.77
N CYS A 264 16.90 -15.05 -3.56
CA CYS A 264 16.75 -14.32 -2.31
C CYS A 264 15.49 -14.75 -1.53
N PHE A 265 14.72 -15.70 -2.05
CA PHE A 265 13.46 -16.13 -1.47
C PHE A 265 13.16 -17.61 -1.77
N ASN A 266 12.62 -18.34 -0.78
CA ASN A 266 12.27 -19.76 -0.91
C ASN A 266 10.75 -19.98 -1.05
N GLY A 267 10.02 -18.96 -1.48
CA GLY A 267 8.56 -18.96 -1.59
C GLY A 267 7.84 -18.55 -0.30
N ALA A 268 6.61 -18.06 -0.46
CA ALA A 268 5.76 -17.67 0.65
C ALA A 268 5.24 -18.90 1.42
N SER A 269 4.94 -18.74 2.72
CA SER A 269 4.38 -19.81 3.55
C SER A 269 3.18 -20.50 2.87
N ASN A 270 3.24 -21.82 2.73
CA ASN A 270 2.18 -22.62 2.11
C ASN A 270 0.84 -22.49 2.86
N ILE A 271 0.86 -22.33 4.18
CA ILE A 271 -0.33 -22.02 5.00
C ILE A 271 -0.90 -20.64 4.61
N ALA A 272 -0.05 -19.62 4.48
CA ALA A 272 -0.49 -18.28 4.07
C ALA A 272 -1.09 -18.32 2.65
N GLN A 273 -0.42 -19.01 1.72
CA GLN A 273 -0.90 -19.20 0.34
C GLN A 273 -2.27 -19.90 0.30
N ARG A 274 -2.50 -20.89 1.16
CA ARG A 274 -3.81 -21.53 1.27
C ARG A 274 -4.89 -20.55 1.74
N GLY A 275 -4.57 -19.69 2.70
CA GLY A 275 -5.42 -18.58 3.10
C GLY A 275 -5.72 -17.63 1.94
N GLY A 276 -4.70 -17.24 1.18
CA GLY A 276 -4.84 -16.40 -0.02
C GLY A 276 -5.75 -17.03 -1.08
N LEU A 277 -5.66 -18.34 -1.30
CA LEU A 277 -6.55 -19.03 -2.24
C LEU A 277 -8.00 -19.04 -1.71
N ALA A 278 -8.20 -19.26 -0.42
CA ALA A 278 -9.52 -19.19 0.22
C ALA A 278 -10.12 -17.78 0.14
N CYS A 279 -9.31 -16.72 0.25
CA CYS A 279 -9.72 -15.34 0.04
C CYS A 279 -10.36 -15.15 -1.35
N LEU A 280 -9.75 -15.73 -2.39
CA LEU A 280 -10.19 -15.57 -3.78
C LEU A 280 -11.37 -16.49 -4.17
N SER A 281 -11.82 -17.36 -3.26
CA SER A 281 -13.10 -18.07 -3.45
C SER A 281 -14.28 -17.10 -3.44
N LYS A 282 -15.43 -17.53 -3.98
CA LYS A 282 -16.66 -16.72 -3.99
C LYS A 282 -17.10 -16.33 -2.56
N GLU A 283 -17.07 -17.28 -1.65
CA GLU A 283 -17.45 -17.11 -0.25
C GLU A 283 -16.41 -16.27 0.52
N GLY A 284 -15.12 -16.52 0.29
CA GLY A 284 -14.03 -15.72 0.86
C GLY A 284 -14.10 -14.26 0.42
N SER A 285 -14.26 -14.01 -0.88
CA SER A 285 -14.40 -12.67 -1.46
C SER A 285 -15.63 -11.95 -0.92
N LYS A 286 -16.75 -12.66 -0.75
CA LYS A 286 -17.96 -12.11 -0.10
C LYS A 286 -17.69 -11.74 1.36
N ALA A 287 -16.97 -12.58 2.11
CA ALA A 287 -16.67 -12.33 3.51
C ALA A 287 -15.70 -11.14 3.69
N MET A 288 -14.64 -11.06 2.88
CA MET A 288 -13.69 -9.93 2.89
C MET A 288 -14.37 -8.60 2.58
N ARG A 289 -15.28 -8.57 1.59
CA ARG A 289 -16.05 -7.35 1.27
C ARG A 289 -16.85 -6.81 2.46
N LYS A 290 -17.36 -7.68 3.34
CA LYS A 290 -18.05 -7.23 4.57
C LYS A 290 -17.09 -6.54 5.52
N VAL A 291 -15.89 -7.09 5.71
CA VAL A 291 -14.84 -6.50 6.56
C VAL A 291 -14.37 -5.16 5.98
N ILE A 292 -14.10 -5.10 4.67
CA ILE A 292 -13.74 -3.85 3.97
C ILE A 292 -14.83 -2.79 4.17
N GLN A 293 -16.11 -3.16 4.09
CA GLN A 293 -17.21 -2.23 4.28
C GLN A 293 -17.24 -1.63 5.70
N VAL A 294 -16.88 -2.40 6.73
CA VAL A 294 -16.75 -1.88 8.11
C VAL A 294 -15.71 -0.75 8.15
N TYR A 295 -14.54 -0.97 7.55
CA TYR A 295 -13.46 0.02 7.53
C TYR A 295 -13.77 1.24 6.63
N LYS A 296 -14.48 1.05 5.52
CA LYS A 296 -14.95 2.18 4.68
C LYS A 296 -15.94 3.05 5.44
N GLU A 297 -16.88 2.42 6.14
CA GLU A 297 -17.83 3.14 6.97
C GLU A 297 -17.14 3.84 8.16
N ASN A 298 -16.11 3.22 8.75
CA ASN A 298 -15.28 3.88 9.76
C ASN A 298 -14.56 5.12 9.19
N ALA A 299 -14.04 5.04 7.96
CA ALA A 299 -13.39 6.17 7.30
C ALA A 299 -14.39 7.31 7.04
N ARG A 300 -15.62 6.99 6.59
CA ARG A 300 -16.71 7.96 6.45
C ARG A 300 -17.00 8.69 7.76
N VAL A 301 -17.16 7.96 8.87
CA VAL A 301 -17.45 8.54 10.19
C VAL A 301 -16.32 9.46 10.68
N LEU A 302 -15.06 9.08 10.45
CA LEU A 302 -13.90 9.93 10.75
C LEU A 302 -13.90 11.19 9.89
N ALA A 303 -14.14 11.04 8.58
CA ALA A 303 -14.17 12.17 7.66
C ALA A 303 -15.24 13.19 8.04
N GLU A 304 -16.46 12.72 8.31
CA GLU A 304 -17.58 13.56 8.75
C GLU A 304 -17.29 14.24 10.09
N THR A 305 -16.59 13.56 10.99
CA THR A 305 -16.18 14.14 12.27
C THR A 305 -15.25 15.32 12.07
N PHE A 306 -14.13 15.14 11.37
CA PHE A 306 -13.19 16.24 11.11
C PHE A 306 -13.82 17.36 10.27
N ALA A 307 -14.64 17.03 9.28
CA ALA A 307 -15.38 18.03 8.49
C ALA A 307 -16.35 18.85 9.35
N SER A 308 -17.06 18.22 10.29
CA SER A 308 -17.96 18.92 11.24
C SER A 308 -17.23 19.89 12.18
N MET A 309 -15.91 19.75 12.29
CA MET A 309 -15.02 20.61 13.07
C MET A 309 -14.39 21.72 12.22
N GLY A 310 -14.85 21.89 10.98
CA GLY A 310 -14.38 22.95 10.06
C GLY A 310 -13.04 22.66 9.39
N LEU A 311 -12.52 21.43 9.48
CA LEU A 311 -11.25 21.05 8.86
C LEU A 311 -11.46 20.54 7.43
N GLN A 312 -10.46 20.77 6.57
CA GLN A 312 -10.42 20.18 5.25
C GLN A 312 -9.97 18.72 5.35
N VAL A 313 -10.76 17.83 4.77
CA VAL A 313 -10.55 16.38 4.82
C VAL A 313 -10.50 15.81 3.41
N TYR A 314 -9.50 14.97 3.16
CA TYR A 314 -9.28 14.25 1.91
C TYR A 314 -9.21 12.74 2.17
N GLY A 315 -9.32 11.94 1.12
CA GLY A 315 -9.35 10.48 1.24
C GLY A 315 -10.60 9.95 1.94
N GLY A 316 -10.55 8.69 2.38
CA GLY A 316 -11.64 8.02 3.11
C GLY A 316 -12.77 7.46 2.25
N SER A 317 -12.93 7.95 1.02
CA SER A 317 -13.88 7.39 0.03
C SER A 317 -13.32 6.14 -0.66
N ASN A 318 -12.05 6.18 -1.05
CA ASN A 318 -11.34 5.12 -1.78
C ASN A 318 -10.25 4.46 -0.94
N SER A 319 -10.14 4.80 0.35
CA SER A 319 -9.07 4.32 1.23
C SER A 319 -9.57 4.13 2.67
N PRO A 320 -8.93 3.25 3.46
CA PRO A 320 -9.26 3.03 4.88
C PRO A 320 -8.54 4.03 5.80
N TYR A 321 -8.44 5.29 5.37
CA TYR A 321 -7.83 6.37 6.15
C TYR A 321 -8.24 7.72 5.57
N VAL A 322 -8.25 8.72 6.43
CA VAL A 322 -8.50 10.12 6.06
C VAL A 322 -7.22 10.94 6.19
N TRP A 323 -7.12 11.97 5.35
CA TRP A 323 -6.01 12.89 5.28
C TRP A 323 -6.49 14.29 5.62
N VAL A 324 -6.13 14.78 6.82
CA VAL A 324 -6.74 15.98 7.41
C VAL A 324 -5.73 17.11 7.42
N HIS A 325 -6.12 18.26 6.85
CA HIS A 325 -5.28 19.44 6.77
C HIS A 325 -5.42 20.31 8.03
N PHE A 326 -4.28 20.65 8.63
CA PHE A 326 -4.14 21.58 9.76
C PHE A 326 -3.29 22.78 9.33
N PRO A 327 -3.87 23.78 8.66
CA PRO A 327 -3.13 24.86 8.01
C PRO A 327 -2.27 25.65 9.01
N GLY A 328 -1.02 25.92 8.63
CA GLY A 328 -0.08 26.70 9.43
C GLY A 328 0.48 25.97 10.67
N ARG A 329 0.15 24.69 10.88
CA ARG A 329 0.60 23.92 12.04
C ARG A 329 1.52 22.78 11.62
N LYS A 330 2.59 22.54 12.39
CA LYS A 330 3.49 21.42 12.14
C LYS A 330 2.81 20.11 12.50
N SER A 331 2.87 19.14 11.60
CA SER A 331 2.20 17.82 11.72
C SER A 331 2.61 17.09 13.01
N TRP A 332 3.89 17.15 13.39
CA TRP A 332 4.38 16.58 14.66
C TRP A 332 3.84 17.27 15.92
N GLN A 333 3.54 18.57 15.86
CA GLN A 333 2.92 19.29 16.98
C GLN A 333 1.45 18.90 17.10
N VAL A 334 0.73 18.86 15.98
CA VAL A 334 -0.67 18.41 15.94
C VAL A 334 -0.79 16.97 16.46
N PHE A 335 0.08 16.06 16.00
CA PHE A 335 0.16 14.68 16.50
C PHE A 335 0.34 14.65 18.04
N ALA A 336 1.28 15.42 18.57
CA ALA A 336 1.57 15.43 19.99
C ALA A 336 0.38 15.98 20.81
N GLU A 337 -0.30 17.01 20.32
CA GLU A 337 -1.47 17.58 20.98
C GLU A 337 -2.68 16.63 20.97
N ILE A 338 -2.96 15.98 19.84
CA ILE A 338 -4.01 14.95 19.77
C ILE A 338 -3.70 13.84 20.76
N LEU A 339 -2.47 13.32 20.76
CA LEU A 339 -2.06 12.23 21.66
C LEU A 339 -2.20 12.64 23.14
N GLU A 340 -1.66 13.81 23.50
CA GLU A 340 -1.67 14.33 24.86
C GLU A 340 -3.10 14.53 25.40
N LYS A 341 -3.99 15.12 24.58
CA LYS A 341 -5.31 15.57 25.04
C LYS A 341 -6.42 14.53 24.86
N THR A 342 -6.26 13.58 23.94
CA THR A 342 -7.31 12.60 23.60
C THR A 342 -6.88 11.15 23.79
N HIS A 343 -5.59 10.90 24.01
CA HIS A 343 -4.99 9.56 24.00
C HIS A 343 -5.21 8.81 22.67
N ILE A 344 -5.36 9.54 21.57
CA ILE A 344 -5.48 8.98 20.22
C ILE A 344 -4.13 9.09 19.53
N ILE A 345 -3.68 7.98 18.95
CA ILE A 345 -2.49 7.97 18.09
C ILE A 345 -2.94 8.20 16.65
N THR A 346 -2.33 9.18 15.98
CA THR A 346 -2.46 9.43 14.55
C THR A 346 -1.08 9.29 13.88
N VAL A 347 -0.94 9.64 12.59
CA VAL A 347 0.39 9.72 11.95
C VAL A 347 0.64 11.14 11.43
N PRO A 348 1.76 11.78 11.84
CA PRO A 348 2.14 13.09 11.32
C PRO A 348 2.47 13.00 9.84
N GLY A 349 1.89 13.89 9.05
CA GLY A 349 1.99 13.85 7.61
C GLY A 349 3.42 14.04 7.08
N SER A 350 4.28 14.78 7.79
CA SER A 350 5.70 14.94 7.39
C SER A 350 6.47 13.62 7.40
N GLY A 351 5.95 12.58 8.04
CA GLY A 351 6.51 11.23 7.98
C GLY A 351 6.38 10.56 6.61
N PHE A 352 5.56 11.12 5.70
CA PHE A 352 5.35 10.64 4.33
C PHE A 352 6.09 11.49 3.28
N GLY A 353 7.03 12.33 3.71
CA GLY A 353 7.72 13.30 2.86
C GLY A 353 7.30 14.74 3.13
N PRO A 354 8.01 15.71 2.54
CA PRO A 354 7.80 17.14 2.81
C PRO A 354 6.42 17.65 2.36
N GLY A 355 5.84 17.08 1.29
CA GLY A 355 4.48 17.38 0.85
C GLY A 355 3.39 16.98 1.85
N GLY A 356 3.73 16.19 2.87
CA GLY A 356 2.82 15.85 3.96
C GLY A 356 2.84 16.80 5.16
N GLU A 357 3.73 17.79 5.20
CA GLU A 357 3.74 18.79 6.27
C GLU A 357 2.41 19.57 6.32
N GLY A 358 1.93 19.88 7.52
CA GLY A 358 0.60 20.49 7.70
C GLY A 358 -0.57 19.51 7.68
N PHE A 359 -0.33 18.21 7.47
CA PHE A 359 -1.39 17.20 7.46
C PHE A 359 -1.22 16.12 8.53
N ILE A 360 -2.32 15.42 8.83
CA ILE A 360 -2.36 14.22 9.67
C ILE A 360 -3.10 13.11 8.93
N ARG A 361 -2.52 11.90 8.92
CA ARG A 361 -3.23 10.68 8.50
C ARG A 361 -3.91 10.04 9.70
N VAL A 362 -5.18 9.67 9.55
CA VAL A 362 -5.96 8.96 10.56
C VAL A 362 -6.51 7.67 9.96
N SER A 363 -6.06 6.53 10.49
CA SER A 363 -6.48 5.18 10.07
C SER A 363 -7.94 4.91 10.46
N SER A 364 -8.69 4.22 9.59
CA SER A 364 -10.03 3.72 9.90
C SER A 364 -10.06 2.26 10.37
N PHE A 365 -8.88 1.62 10.45
CA PHE A 365 -8.73 0.28 10.99
C PHE A 365 -8.86 0.28 12.52
N ASN A 366 -10.09 0.14 12.99
CA ASN A 366 -10.40 -0.12 14.38
C ASN A 366 -11.82 -0.68 14.50
N SER A 367 -12.22 -1.11 15.69
CA SER A 367 -13.63 -1.46 15.95
C SER A 367 -14.51 -0.21 15.84
N ARG A 368 -15.80 -0.40 15.54
CA ARG A 368 -16.75 0.72 15.44
C ARG A 368 -16.86 1.48 16.76
N GLU A 369 -16.79 0.78 17.89
CA GLU A 369 -16.84 1.36 19.23
C GLU A 369 -15.65 2.30 19.45
N CYS A 370 -14.44 1.85 19.12
CA CYS A 370 -13.23 2.66 19.23
C CYS A 370 -13.26 3.87 18.27
N ILE A 371 -13.80 3.72 17.05
CA ILE A 371 -13.96 4.85 16.12
C ILE A 371 -14.93 5.89 16.68
N ARG A 372 -16.09 5.46 17.22
CA ARG A 372 -17.07 6.38 17.83
C ARG A 372 -16.49 7.11 19.03
N GLU A 373 -15.80 6.39 19.90
CA GLU A 373 -15.12 6.96 21.06
C GLU A 373 -14.04 7.95 20.64
N ALA A 374 -13.22 7.61 19.64
CA ALA A 374 -12.22 8.53 19.10
C ALA A 374 -12.86 9.80 18.54
N CYS A 375 -13.96 9.67 17.78
CA CYS A 375 -14.71 10.83 17.26
C CYS A 375 -15.27 11.70 18.40
N HIS A 376 -15.79 11.08 19.46
CA HIS A 376 -16.28 11.81 20.63
C HIS A 376 -15.16 12.63 21.31
N ARG A 377 -14.00 12.01 21.55
CA ARG A 377 -12.84 12.69 22.14
C ARG A 377 -12.30 13.81 21.26
N LEU A 378 -12.25 13.60 19.93
CA LEU A 378 -11.78 14.61 18.98
C LEU A 378 -12.69 15.84 18.96
N LYS A 379 -14.02 15.65 18.97
CA LYS A 379 -15.00 16.77 19.01
C LYS A 379 -14.97 17.58 20.30
N ASN A 380 -14.57 16.98 21.41
CA ASN A 380 -14.42 17.69 22.67
C ASN A 380 -13.06 18.40 22.80
N PHE A 381 -12.12 18.11 21.89
CA PHE A 381 -10.75 18.64 21.92
C PHE A 381 -10.56 19.89 21.05
N LEU A 382 -10.99 19.83 19.79
CA LEU A 382 -10.87 20.90 18.78
C LEU A 382 -12.20 21.63 18.66
#